data_AF-A0A7Z9XG53-F1
#
_entry.id   AF-A0A7Z9XG53-F1
#
_cell.length_a   1.000
_cell.length_b   1.000
_cell.length_c   1.000
_cell.angle_alpha   90.00
_cell.angle_beta   90.00
_cell.angle_gamma   90.00
#
_symmetry.space_group_name_H-M   'P 1'
#
loop_
_entity.id
_entity.type
_entity.pdbx_description
1 polymer ?
#
loop_
_entity_poly.entity_id
_entity_poly.type
_entity_poly.pdbx_seq_one_letter_code
_entity_poly.pdbx_strand_id
1 'polypeptide(L)'
;MSLIPHPDFICQRTFNRLLSEDGDAFLELAYALTIHKVQGSEFGLTFLIIPNPSRILSRELLYTALTRQQNRVVLLHQGPPHELMKYASDFFSESARRLTNLFREPNPIEWETRFLEQNLIHRTIRGDAVRSKSEVIIANILHQKGIAYEYEKPLIGPDGRPRYPDFTFEDEEMGIVYYWEHLGMVNITSYRQRWERKLAWYRDMGILPLDEGGGPNGTLLITRDDDRGGIHADEINALLDNLLG
;
A
#
# COMPACT_ATOMS: atom_id res chain seq x y z
N MET A 1 45.42 -10.61 -33.08
CA MET A 1 45.94 -10.41 -31.71
C MET A 1 45.34 -11.51 -30.86
N SER A 2 46.04 -12.64 -30.82
CA SER A 2 45.63 -13.89 -30.16
C SER A 2 46.09 -13.86 -28.71
N LEU A 3 45.15 -14.00 -27.77
CA LEU A 3 45.46 -14.17 -26.35
C LEU A 3 45.97 -15.60 -26.13
N ILE A 4 47.22 -15.71 -25.70
CA ILE A 4 47.88 -16.96 -25.32
C ILE A 4 47.33 -17.35 -23.92
N PRO A 5 46.85 -18.59 -23.70
CA PRO A 5 46.46 -19.05 -22.37
C PRO A 5 47.71 -19.41 -21.56
N HIS A 6 47.79 -18.89 -20.32
CA HIS A 6 48.85 -19.20 -19.37
C HIS A 6 48.68 -20.64 -18.84
N PRO A 7 49.74 -21.46 -18.67
CA PRO A 7 49.59 -22.93 -18.51
C PRO A 7 49.20 -23.44 -17.11
N ASP A 8 49.01 -22.57 -16.11
CA ASP A 8 49.01 -23.00 -14.70
C ASP A 8 47.65 -22.96 -13.99
N PHE A 9 46.54 -22.74 -14.71
CA PHE A 9 45.19 -22.81 -14.12
C PHE A 9 44.34 -23.88 -14.80
N ILE A 10 44.69 -25.14 -14.55
CA ILE A 10 43.78 -26.26 -14.76
C ILE A 10 42.83 -26.29 -13.55
N CYS A 11 41.66 -25.66 -13.66
CA CYS A 11 40.58 -25.87 -12.69
C CYS A 11 39.95 -27.25 -12.92
N GLN A 12 40.65 -28.30 -12.51
CA GLN A 12 40.06 -29.64 -12.34
C GLN A 12 39.31 -29.66 -11.00
N ARG A 13 38.08 -29.13 -10.97
CA ARG A 13 37.15 -29.41 -9.87
C ARG A 13 36.28 -30.59 -10.25
N THR A 14 36.59 -31.74 -9.67
CA THR A 14 35.84 -32.99 -9.76
C THR A 14 34.37 -32.77 -9.39
N PHE A 15 33.46 -33.06 -10.32
CA PHE A 15 32.01 -32.82 -10.23
C PHE A 15 31.33 -33.49 -9.02
N ASN A 16 31.95 -34.54 -8.46
CA ASN A 16 31.37 -35.38 -7.41
C ASN A 16 31.30 -34.74 -6.01
N ARG A 17 31.85 -33.53 -5.80
CA ARG A 17 31.81 -32.83 -4.49
C ARG A 17 30.84 -31.65 -4.45
N LEU A 18 30.02 -31.47 -5.49
CA LEU A 18 29.10 -30.33 -5.63
C LEU A 18 27.71 -30.57 -5.00
N LEU A 19 27.34 -31.83 -4.80
CA LEU A 19 26.08 -32.24 -4.19
C LEU A 19 26.40 -33.20 -3.03
N SER A 20 26.62 -32.64 -1.84
CA SER A 20 26.75 -33.41 -0.60
C SER A 20 25.40 -33.39 0.13
N GLU A 21 24.94 -34.56 0.60
CA GLU A 21 23.71 -34.70 1.41
C GLU A 21 23.87 -34.10 2.83
N ASP A 22 25.10 -33.79 3.24
CA ASP A 22 25.43 -33.18 4.52
C ASP A 22 25.81 -31.70 4.36
N GLY A 23 24.81 -30.82 4.53
CA GLY A 23 24.90 -29.48 5.13
C GLY A 23 25.73 -28.35 4.49
N ASP A 24 26.71 -28.63 3.63
CA ASP A 24 27.60 -27.60 3.05
C ASP A 24 27.88 -27.88 1.56
N ALA A 25 26.80 -28.06 0.79
CA ALA A 25 26.88 -28.19 -0.65
C ALA A 25 27.12 -26.80 -1.29
N PHE A 26 28.16 -26.68 -2.12
CA PHE A 26 28.44 -25.45 -2.89
C PHE A 26 27.31 -25.07 -3.88
N LEU A 27 26.38 -25.98 -4.16
CA LEU A 27 25.25 -25.78 -5.05
C LEU A 27 23.93 -26.15 -4.34
N GLU A 28 22.93 -25.29 -4.49
CA GLU A 28 21.56 -25.52 -4.03
C GLU A 28 20.63 -25.66 -5.23
N LEU A 29 19.52 -26.38 -5.04
CA LEU A 29 18.44 -26.43 -6.04
C LEU A 29 17.81 -25.06 -6.22
N ALA A 30 17.68 -24.62 -7.48
CA ALA A 30 17.21 -23.28 -7.84
C ALA A 30 15.79 -23.25 -8.43
N TYR A 31 14.94 -24.25 -8.13
CA TYR A 31 13.54 -24.28 -8.61
C TYR A 31 12.72 -23.09 -8.09
N ALA A 32 13.03 -22.64 -6.87
CA ALA A 32 12.49 -21.43 -6.28
C ALA A 32 13.64 -20.66 -5.64
N LEU A 33 13.68 -19.35 -5.89
CA LEU A 33 14.73 -18.47 -5.38
C LEU A 33 14.11 -17.39 -4.49
N THR A 34 14.83 -16.99 -3.45
CA THR A 34 14.42 -15.86 -2.62
C THR A 34 14.62 -14.56 -3.38
N ILE A 35 13.79 -13.55 -3.09
CA ILE A 35 13.84 -12.23 -3.74
C ILE A 35 15.24 -11.60 -3.62
N HIS A 36 15.89 -11.78 -2.47
CA HIS A 36 17.25 -11.30 -2.24
C HIS A 36 18.30 -11.98 -3.16
N LYS A 37 18.16 -13.30 -3.43
CA LYS A 37 19.07 -14.03 -4.31
C LYS A 37 18.92 -13.67 -5.79
N VAL A 38 17.75 -13.15 -6.20
CA VAL A 38 17.48 -12.76 -7.59
C VAL A 38 17.69 -11.26 -7.85
N GLN A 39 18.24 -10.52 -6.90
CA GLN A 39 18.50 -9.09 -7.08
C GLN A 39 19.44 -8.86 -8.27
N GLY A 40 19.03 -8.00 -9.21
CA GLY A 40 19.76 -7.72 -10.45
C GLY A 40 19.47 -8.70 -11.59
N SER A 41 18.68 -9.75 -11.37
CA SER A 41 18.19 -10.65 -12.44
C SER A 41 16.79 -10.25 -12.91
N GLU A 42 16.43 -10.64 -14.12
CA GLU A 42 15.09 -10.45 -14.69
C GLU A 42 14.61 -11.73 -15.39
N PHE A 43 13.31 -11.96 -15.40
CA PHE A 43 12.69 -13.15 -15.97
C PHE A 43 11.45 -12.78 -16.80
N GLY A 44 11.21 -13.51 -17.89
CA GLY A 44 10.03 -13.28 -18.74
C GLY A 44 8.71 -13.42 -17.98
N LEU A 45 8.54 -14.53 -17.26
CA LEU A 45 7.39 -14.82 -16.39
C LEU A 45 7.89 -15.11 -14.97
N THR A 46 7.36 -14.39 -13.98
CA THR A 46 7.71 -14.57 -12.57
C THR A 46 6.51 -15.02 -11.76
N PHE A 47 6.68 -16.11 -11.00
CA PHE A 47 5.72 -16.53 -9.98
C PHE A 47 6.17 -15.99 -8.62
N LEU A 48 5.38 -15.11 -8.03
CA LEU A 48 5.65 -14.52 -6.72
C LEU A 48 4.74 -15.16 -5.67
N ILE A 49 5.35 -15.74 -4.62
CA ILE A 49 4.63 -16.44 -3.55
C ILE A 49 4.72 -15.61 -2.27
N ILE A 50 3.57 -15.22 -1.72
CA ILE A 50 3.44 -14.47 -0.46
C ILE A 50 2.62 -15.28 0.55
N PRO A 51 3.27 -15.95 1.52
CA PRO A 51 2.56 -16.66 2.59
C PRO A 51 1.97 -15.69 3.61
N ASN A 52 1.00 -16.16 4.41
CA ASN A 52 0.48 -15.44 5.56
C ASN A 52 0.56 -16.35 6.81
N PRO A 53 1.37 -16.01 7.84
CA PRO A 53 2.08 -14.74 8.05
C PRO A 53 3.39 -14.60 7.27
N SER A 54 3.65 -13.40 6.75
CA SER A 54 4.95 -13.04 6.17
C SER A 54 5.65 -12.00 7.04
N ARG A 55 6.65 -12.44 7.81
CA ARG A 55 7.40 -11.56 8.72
C ARG A 55 8.44 -10.68 8.01
N ILE A 56 8.86 -11.07 6.81
CA ILE A 56 9.96 -10.43 6.07
C ILE A 56 9.40 -9.50 4.98
N LEU A 57 8.09 -9.52 4.72
CA LEU A 57 7.50 -8.68 3.68
C LEU A 57 7.61 -7.20 4.06
N SER A 58 8.22 -6.44 3.16
CA SER A 58 8.32 -4.98 3.21
C SER A 58 7.96 -4.38 1.85
N ARG A 59 7.81 -3.05 1.82
CA ARG A 59 7.60 -2.32 0.57
C ARG A 59 8.69 -2.58 -0.46
N GLU A 60 9.96 -2.51 -0.04
CA GLU A 60 11.12 -2.71 -0.91
C GLU A 60 11.23 -4.15 -1.39
N LEU A 61 10.95 -5.12 -0.53
CA LEU A 61 10.99 -6.52 -0.90
C LEU A 61 9.90 -6.84 -1.94
N LEU A 62 8.69 -6.33 -1.73
CA LEU A 62 7.58 -6.48 -2.66
C LEU A 62 7.86 -5.78 -4.00
N TYR A 63 8.36 -4.55 -3.95
CA TYR A 63 8.78 -3.80 -5.14
C TYR A 63 9.89 -4.55 -5.92
N THR A 64 10.90 -5.04 -5.22
CA THR A 64 12.01 -5.79 -5.82
C THR A 64 11.49 -7.06 -6.51
N ALA A 65 10.55 -7.77 -5.88
CA ALA A 65 9.93 -8.95 -6.46
C ALA A 65 9.09 -8.64 -7.71
N LEU A 66 8.26 -7.59 -7.65
CA LEU A 66 7.40 -7.18 -8.75
C LEU A 66 8.20 -6.68 -9.97
N THR A 67 9.39 -6.10 -9.73
CA THR A 67 10.29 -5.63 -10.81
C THR A 67 11.18 -6.71 -11.39
N ARG A 68 11.15 -7.96 -10.90
CA ARG A 68 11.89 -9.07 -11.52
C ARG A 68 11.27 -9.56 -12.82
N GLN A 69 10.00 -9.25 -13.06
CA GLN A 69 9.26 -9.69 -14.24
C GLN A 69 9.49 -8.75 -15.44
N GLN A 70 9.63 -9.31 -16.64
CA GLN A 70 9.68 -8.53 -17.88
C GLN A 70 8.31 -8.41 -18.54
N ASN A 71 7.60 -9.54 -18.70
CA ASN A 71 6.35 -9.60 -19.46
C ASN A 71 5.13 -9.84 -18.57
N ARG A 72 5.24 -10.76 -17.62
CA ARG A 72 4.13 -11.10 -16.72
C ARG A 72 4.59 -11.52 -15.33
N VAL A 73 3.81 -11.11 -14.33
CA VAL A 73 3.88 -11.65 -12.96
C VAL A 73 2.59 -12.41 -12.63
N VAL A 74 2.75 -13.53 -11.93
CA VAL A 74 1.65 -14.27 -11.30
C VAL A 74 1.86 -14.22 -9.80
N LEU A 75 0.94 -13.56 -9.11
CA LEU A 75 0.97 -13.41 -7.66
C LEU A 75 0.12 -14.50 -7.00
N LEU A 76 0.76 -15.31 -6.16
CA LEU A 76 0.13 -16.30 -5.30
C LEU A 76 0.22 -15.78 -3.86
N HIS A 77 -0.91 -15.39 -3.29
CA HIS A 77 -0.96 -14.84 -1.92
C HIS A 77 -1.96 -15.62 -1.06
N GLN A 78 -1.66 -15.70 0.23
CA GLN A 78 -2.56 -16.29 1.23
C GLN A 78 -3.28 -15.16 2.00
N GLY A 79 -4.61 -15.23 2.09
CA GLY A 79 -5.44 -14.18 2.71
C GLY A 79 -5.95 -13.14 1.71
N PRO A 80 -6.65 -12.09 2.18
CA PRO A 80 -7.33 -11.17 1.30
C PRO A 80 -6.35 -10.17 0.63
N PRO A 81 -6.51 -9.85 -0.68
CA PRO A 81 -5.55 -9.03 -1.42
C PRO A 81 -5.35 -7.61 -0.86
N HIS A 82 -6.37 -7.04 -0.21
CA HIS A 82 -6.30 -5.68 0.33
C HIS A 82 -5.24 -5.55 1.42
N GLU A 83 -4.93 -6.62 2.15
CA GLU A 83 -3.85 -6.61 3.14
C GLU A 83 -2.48 -6.34 2.52
N LEU A 84 -2.30 -6.57 1.21
CA LEU A 84 -1.06 -6.23 0.53
C LEU A 84 -0.96 -4.73 0.23
N MET A 85 -2.08 -4.01 0.20
CA MET A 85 -2.11 -2.58 -0.08
C MET A 85 -1.43 -1.77 1.02
N LYS A 86 -1.40 -2.27 2.26
CA LYS A 86 -0.66 -1.63 3.36
C LYS A 86 0.83 -1.48 3.06
N TYR A 87 1.44 -2.39 2.29
CA TYR A 87 2.86 -2.30 1.90
C TYR A 87 3.15 -1.19 0.87
N ALA A 88 2.13 -0.51 0.34
CA ALA A 88 2.33 0.72 -0.42
C ALA A 88 2.67 1.92 0.49
N SER A 89 2.30 1.86 1.77
CA SER A 89 2.58 2.92 2.75
C SER A 89 4.06 2.96 3.15
N ASP A 90 4.54 4.16 3.41
CA ASP A 90 5.86 4.45 3.98
C ASP A 90 6.10 3.74 5.32
N PHE A 91 5.04 3.41 6.07
CA PHE A 91 5.14 2.68 7.34
C PHE A 91 5.77 1.28 7.21
N PHE A 92 5.61 0.64 6.04
CA PHE A 92 6.15 -0.69 5.74
C PHE A 92 7.47 -0.64 4.93
N SER A 93 8.06 0.54 4.79
CA SER A 93 9.39 0.71 4.19
C SER A 93 10.47 0.33 5.20
N GLU A 94 11.32 -0.63 4.83
CA GLU A 94 12.51 -0.99 5.59
C GLU A 94 13.61 0.07 5.43
N SER A 95 13.66 0.77 4.28
CA SER A 95 14.59 1.87 4.07
C SER A 95 14.25 3.07 4.95
N ALA A 96 12.97 3.41 5.08
CA ALA A 96 12.46 4.47 5.97
C ALA A 96 12.74 4.22 7.45
N ARG A 97 12.86 2.95 7.85
CA ARG A 97 13.20 2.54 9.23
C ARG A 97 14.67 2.70 9.56
N ARG A 98 15.55 2.85 8.56
CA ARG A 98 16.97 3.01 8.83
C ARG A 98 17.20 4.40 9.42
N LEU A 99 17.61 4.43 10.69
CA LEU A 99 18.10 5.63 11.38
C LEU A 99 19.52 6.00 10.90
N THR A 100 19.78 5.91 9.60
CA THR A 100 21.07 6.25 9.00
C THR A 100 20.82 7.24 7.90
N ASN A 101 21.29 8.46 8.07
CA ASN A 101 21.12 9.52 7.09
C ASN A 101 22.49 10.13 6.82
N LEU A 102 22.87 10.16 5.54
CA LEU A 102 24.20 10.63 5.08
C LEU A 102 24.31 12.15 5.08
N PHE A 103 23.18 12.86 5.04
CA PHE A 103 23.13 14.30 4.80
C PHE A 103 22.61 15.11 5.99
N ARG A 104 21.88 14.49 6.92
CA ARG A 104 21.34 15.14 8.12
C ARG A 104 21.31 14.15 9.27
N GLU A 105 21.20 14.65 10.49
CA GLU A 105 20.97 13.80 11.66
C GLU A 105 19.54 13.23 11.63
N PRO A 106 19.36 11.92 11.86
CA PRO A 106 18.04 11.31 11.96
C PRO A 106 17.36 11.78 13.26
N ASN A 107 16.08 12.17 13.16
CA ASN A 107 15.23 12.47 14.33
C ASN A 107 14.23 11.32 14.54
N PRO A 108 14.56 10.29 15.34
CA PRO A 108 13.70 9.14 15.56
C PRO A 108 12.49 9.51 16.41
N ILE A 109 11.31 9.03 16.02
CA ILE A 109 10.11 9.05 16.86
C ILE A 109 9.71 7.61 17.17
N GLU A 110 9.40 7.35 18.44
CA GLU A 110 8.90 6.05 18.90
C GLU A 110 7.39 5.91 18.60
N TRP A 111 6.99 4.74 18.13
CA TRP A 111 5.59 4.36 17.90
C TRP A 111 5.33 2.91 18.27
N GLU A 112 4.54 2.68 19.33
CA GLU A 112 3.99 1.36 19.72
C GLU A 112 4.98 0.18 19.76
N THR A 113 6.31 0.42 19.84
CA THR A 113 7.50 -0.50 19.79
C THR A 113 8.49 -0.29 18.63
N ARG A 114 8.31 0.71 17.74
CA ARG A 114 9.16 0.94 16.56
C ARG A 114 9.70 2.36 16.47
N PHE A 115 10.93 2.51 16.01
CA PHE A 115 11.54 3.82 15.69
C PHE A 115 11.40 4.09 14.19
N LEU A 116 10.83 5.24 13.85
CA LEU A 116 10.63 5.68 12.46
C LEU A 116 11.12 7.13 12.31
N GLU A 117 11.62 7.51 11.13
CA GLU A 117 12.00 8.89 10.83
C GLU A 117 10.73 9.76 10.76
N GLN A 118 10.75 10.94 11.39
CA GLN A 118 9.61 11.85 11.58
C GLN A 118 8.79 12.18 10.32
N ASN A 119 9.37 12.07 9.12
CA ASN A 119 8.73 12.43 7.86
C ASN A 119 7.87 11.32 7.24
N LEU A 120 7.90 10.10 7.77
CA LEU A 120 7.30 8.90 7.15
C LEU A 120 6.01 8.41 7.84
N ILE A 121 5.67 8.92 9.02
CA ILE A 121 4.37 8.65 9.66
C ILE A 121 3.49 9.88 9.49
N HIS A 122 2.47 9.73 8.65
CA HIS A 122 1.35 10.65 8.59
C HIS A 122 0.44 10.39 9.80
N ARG A 123 0.60 11.20 10.85
CA ARG A 123 -0.18 11.10 12.09
C ARG A 123 -1.29 12.14 12.11
N THR A 124 -2.49 11.70 12.49
CA THR A 124 -3.59 12.60 12.84
C THR A 124 -3.38 13.16 14.25
N ILE A 125 -4.07 14.26 14.59
CA ILE A 125 -4.09 14.84 15.95
C ILE A 125 -4.66 13.82 16.95
N ARG A 126 -5.58 12.96 16.48
CA ARG A 126 -6.16 11.85 17.25
C ARG A 126 -5.17 10.70 17.47
N GLY A 127 -4.06 10.67 16.73
CA GLY A 127 -3.02 9.65 16.80
C GLY A 127 -3.19 8.49 15.80
N ASP A 128 -4.15 8.56 14.87
CA ASP A 128 -4.27 7.52 13.85
C ASP A 128 -3.10 7.60 12.86
N ALA A 129 -2.64 6.44 12.40
CA ALA A 129 -1.71 6.32 11.29
C ALA A 129 -2.49 6.21 9.99
N VAL A 130 -2.36 7.23 9.12
CA VAL A 130 -3.03 7.28 7.82
C VAL A 130 -2.02 7.11 6.68
N ARG A 131 -2.49 6.79 5.49
CA ARG A 131 -1.65 6.36 4.36
C ARG A 131 -1.17 7.54 3.51
N SER A 132 -1.78 8.71 3.63
CA SER A 132 -1.43 9.90 2.84
C SER A 132 -1.52 11.21 3.64
N LYS A 133 -0.83 12.27 3.18
CA LYS A 133 -0.94 13.62 3.78
C LYS A 133 -2.35 14.20 3.68
N SER A 134 -3.05 13.90 2.58
CA SER A 134 -4.45 14.28 2.37
C SER A 134 -5.38 13.68 3.43
N GLU A 135 -5.18 12.41 3.77
CA GLU A 135 -5.92 11.76 4.84
C GLU A 135 -5.62 12.37 6.23
N VAL A 136 -4.40 12.84 6.49
CA VAL A 136 -4.09 13.56 7.75
C VAL A 136 -4.94 14.80 7.87
N ILE A 137 -5.03 15.57 6.78
CA ILE A 137 -5.77 16.83 6.75
C ILE A 137 -7.25 16.54 6.98
N ILE A 138 -7.83 15.57 6.25
CA ILE A 138 -9.24 15.18 6.41
C ILE A 138 -9.53 14.72 7.84
N ALA A 139 -8.72 13.80 8.38
CA ALA A 139 -8.90 13.27 9.72
C ALA A 139 -8.79 14.35 10.81
N ASN A 140 -7.85 15.29 10.66
CA ASN A 140 -7.68 16.41 11.59
C ASN A 140 -8.87 17.36 11.55
N ILE A 141 -9.42 17.64 10.36
CA ILE A 141 -10.62 18.48 10.21
C ILE A 141 -11.83 17.81 10.85
N LEU A 142 -12.04 16.51 10.58
CA LEU A 142 -13.12 15.73 11.21
C LEU A 142 -13.01 15.78 12.74
N HIS A 143 -11.80 15.57 13.27
CA HIS A 143 -11.55 15.66 14.70
C HIS A 143 -11.80 17.07 15.27
N GLN A 144 -11.35 18.12 14.58
CA GLN A 144 -11.54 19.51 15.01
C GLN A 144 -13.01 19.90 15.05
N LYS A 145 -13.84 19.37 14.14
CA LYS A 145 -15.29 19.54 14.12
C LYS A 145 -16.02 18.65 15.14
N GLY A 146 -15.30 17.79 15.87
CA GLY A 146 -15.88 16.88 16.85
C GLY A 146 -16.63 15.70 16.24
N ILE A 147 -16.44 15.42 14.95
CA ILE A 147 -17.13 14.34 14.24
C ILE A 147 -16.43 13.01 14.53
N ALA A 148 -17.17 12.05 15.07
CA ALA A 148 -16.67 10.70 15.28
C ALA A 148 -16.54 9.97 13.93
N TYR A 149 -15.31 9.60 13.56
CA TYR A 149 -15.03 8.90 12.30
C TYR A 149 -14.26 7.60 12.52
N GLU A 150 -14.48 6.64 11.63
CA GLU A 150 -13.74 5.41 11.48
C GLU A 150 -12.92 5.45 10.18
N TYR A 151 -11.63 5.11 10.27
CA TYR A 151 -10.72 5.04 9.12
C TYR A 151 -10.69 3.61 8.56
N GLU A 152 -10.79 3.45 7.24
CA GLU A 152 -10.76 2.14 6.55
C GLU A 152 -11.73 1.09 7.14
N LYS A 153 -12.97 1.50 7.49
CA LYS A 153 -14.00 0.57 7.98
C LYS A 153 -14.47 -0.38 6.86
N PRO A 154 -14.40 -1.71 7.02
CA PRO A 154 -14.86 -2.64 5.98
C PRO A 154 -16.37 -2.55 5.77
N LEU A 155 -16.78 -2.36 4.52
CA LEU A 155 -18.15 -2.44 4.04
C LEU A 155 -18.33 -3.70 3.20
N ILE A 156 -19.20 -4.60 3.64
CA ILE A 156 -19.48 -5.87 2.95
C ILE A 156 -20.62 -5.67 1.98
N GLY A 157 -20.34 -5.87 0.69
CA GLY A 157 -21.33 -5.75 -0.36
C GLY A 157 -22.15 -7.03 -0.57
N PRO A 158 -23.17 -6.98 -1.44
CA PRO A 158 -23.98 -8.15 -1.80
C PRO A 158 -23.16 -9.24 -2.50
N ASP A 159 -21.99 -8.89 -3.08
CA ASP A 159 -21.02 -9.82 -3.65
C ASP A 159 -20.16 -10.57 -2.62
N GLY A 160 -20.37 -10.30 -1.31
CA GLY A 160 -19.64 -10.92 -0.21
C GLY A 160 -18.18 -10.47 -0.10
N ARG A 161 -17.76 -9.47 -0.90
CA ARG A 161 -16.39 -8.95 -0.89
C ARG A 161 -16.35 -7.64 -0.08
N PRO A 162 -15.43 -7.50 0.88
CA PRO A 162 -15.31 -6.25 1.61
C PRO A 162 -14.66 -5.18 0.73
N ARG A 163 -15.20 -3.96 0.79
CA ARG A 163 -14.55 -2.74 0.30
C ARG A 163 -14.32 -1.79 1.45
N TYR A 164 -13.30 -0.96 1.30
CA TYR A 164 -12.81 -0.08 2.35
C TYR A 164 -12.95 1.36 1.85
N PRO A 165 -13.90 2.14 2.39
CA PRO A 165 -13.91 3.59 2.30
C PRO A 165 -12.71 4.19 3.03
N ASP A 166 -12.23 5.36 2.61
CA ASP A 166 -11.10 6.01 3.30
C ASP A 166 -11.54 6.45 4.70
N PHE A 167 -12.72 7.08 4.82
CA PHE A 167 -13.35 7.39 6.11
C PHE A 167 -14.83 7.01 6.11
N THR A 168 -15.38 6.73 7.29
CA THR A 168 -16.82 6.54 7.51
C THR A 168 -17.20 7.26 8.80
N PHE A 169 -18.24 8.07 8.76
CA PHE A 169 -18.75 8.76 9.94
C PHE A 169 -20.27 8.79 9.89
N GLU A 170 -20.89 8.98 11.04
CA GLU A 170 -22.35 9.03 11.18
C GLU A 170 -22.74 10.39 11.72
N ASP A 171 -23.80 10.95 11.16
CA ASP A 171 -24.46 12.13 11.71
C ASP A 171 -25.57 11.65 12.66
N GLU A 172 -25.34 11.87 13.95
CA GLU A 172 -26.28 11.47 15.01
C GLU A 172 -27.61 12.24 14.94
N GLU A 173 -27.64 13.45 14.36
CA GLU A 173 -28.87 14.26 14.27
C GLU A 173 -29.80 13.76 13.17
N MET A 174 -29.24 13.42 12.00
CA MET A 174 -30.00 12.95 10.84
C MET A 174 -30.10 11.42 10.75
N GLY A 175 -29.27 10.69 11.51
CA GLY A 175 -29.13 9.22 11.40
C GLY A 175 -28.58 8.76 10.06
N ILE A 176 -27.82 9.62 9.37
CA ILE A 176 -27.26 9.35 8.04
C ILE A 176 -25.80 8.93 8.20
N VAL A 177 -25.46 7.80 7.57
CA VAL A 177 -24.07 7.34 7.48
C VAL A 177 -23.42 7.94 6.23
N TYR A 178 -22.28 8.60 6.43
CA TYR A 178 -21.46 9.18 5.39
C TYR A 178 -20.22 8.31 5.14
N TYR A 179 -20.02 7.93 3.89
CA TYR A 179 -18.83 7.22 3.42
C TYR A 179 -17.97 8.18 2.61
N TRP A 180 -16.69 8.34 2.94
CA TRP A 180 -15.79 9.29 2.28
C TRP A 180 -14.70 8.56 1.48
N GLU A 181 -14.58 8.93 0.22
CA GLU A 181 -13.49 8.56 -0.69
C GLU A 181 -12.70 9.79 -1.15
N HIS A 182 -11.38 9.72 -1.05
CA HIS A 182 -10.47 10.77 -1.49
C HIS A 182 -9.62 10.30 -2.68
N LEU A 183 -9.87 10.88 -3.85
CA LEU A 183 -9.29 10.48 -5.12
C LEU A 183 -8.04 11.30 -5.45
N GLY A 184 -6.87 10.82 -5.05
CA GLY A 184 -5.61 11.56 -5.28
C GLY A 184 -4.93 11.36 -6.65
N MET A 185 -5.27 10.30 -7.41
CA MET A 185 -4.60 9.97 -8.68
C MET A 185 -5.54 10.00 -9.88
N VAL A 186 -6.21 11.14 -10.10
CA VAL A 186 -7.27 11.30 -11.12
C VAL A 186 -6.76 11.20 -12.57
N ASN A 187 -5.44 11.39 -12.78
CA ASN A 187 -4.81 11.41 -14.10
C ASN A 187 -4.46 10.02 -14.67
N ILE A 188 -4.66 8.94 -13.91
CA ILE A 188 -4.39 7.58 -14.38
C ILE A 188 -5.68 6.94 -14.90
N THR A 189 -5.78 6.68 -16.20
CA THR A 189 -6.97 6.09 -16.84
C THR A 189 -7.41 4.76 -16.20
N SER A 190 -6.45 3.91 -15.83
CA SER A 190 -6.74 2.63 -15.14
C SER A 190 -7.24 2.81 -13.70
N TYR A 191 -6.88 3.92 -13.04
CA TYR A 191 -7.44 4.29 -11.74
C TYR A 191 -8.90 4.71 -11.88
N ARG A 192 -9.21 5.55 -12.89
CA ARG A 192 -10.59 5.96 -13.20
C ARG A 192 -11.53 4.79 -13.44
N GLN A 193 -11.13 3.81 -14.24
CA GLN A 193 -11.94 2.61 -14.50
C GLN A 193 -12.16 1.73 -13.25
N ARG A 194 -11.20 1.71 -12.31
CA ARG A 194 -11.38 1.02 -11.03
C ARG A 194 -12.33 1.78 -10.13
N TRP A 195 -12.22 3.11 -10.11
CA TRP A 195 -13.13 3.99 -9.39
C TRP A 195 -14.57 3.88 -9.90
N GLU A 196 -14.79 3.88 -11.21
CA GLU A 196 -16.13 3.71 -11.79
C GLU A 196 -16.79 2.40 -11.36
N ARG A 197 -16.02 1.30 -11.31
CA ARG A 197 -16.48 0.02 -10.75
C ARG A 197 -16.71 0.05 -9.23
N LYS A 198 -16.08 0.99 -8.52
CA LYS A 198 -16.31 1.23 -7.08
C LYS A 198 -17.57 2.04 -6.86
N LEU A 199 -17.74 3.12 -7.61
CA LEU A 199 -18.94 3.93 -7.60
C LEU A 199 -20.20 3.11 -7.98
N ALA A 200 -20.12 2.29 -9.03
CA ALA A 200 -21.24 1.43 -9.42
C ALA A 200 -21.64 0.44 -8.30
N TRP A 201 -20.67 -0.08 -7.55
CA TRP A 201 -20.91 -0.96 -6.42
C TRP A 201 -21.54 -0.24 -5.22
N TYR A 202 -21.13 1.00 -4.93
CA TYR A 202 -21.81 1.82 -3.92
C TYR A 202 -23.27 2.07 -4.30
N ARG A 203 -23.52 2.41 -5.58
CA ARG A 203 -24.89 2.59 -6.08
C ARG A 203 -25.75 1.34 -5.94
N ASP A 204 -25.19 0.16 -6.23
CA ASP A 204 -25.88 -1.13 -6.05
C ASP A 204 -26.25 -1.40 -4.58
N MET A 205 -25.42 -0.92 -3.65
CA MET A 205 -25.72 -0.95 -2.21
C MET A 205 -26.71 0.11 -1.77
N GLY A 206 -27.24 0.96 -2.66
CA GLY A 206 -28.09 2.08 -2.27
C GLY A 206 -27.34 3.19 -1.53
N ILE A 207 -26.02 3.28 -1.72
CA ILE A 207 -25.18 4.38 -1.25
C ILE A 207 -24.91 5.28 -2.45
N LEU A 208 -25.54 6.46 -2.47
CA LEU A 208 -25.47 7.39 -3.60
C LEU A 208 -24.58 8.60 -3.28
N PRO A 209 -23.93 9.20 -4.29
CA PRO A 209 -23.18 10.44 -4.12
C PRO A 209 -24.01 11.56 -3.49
N LEU A 210 -23.35 12.43 -2.71
CA LEU A 210 -23.98 13.65 -2.17
C LEU A 210 -24.61 14.50 -3.29
N ASP A 211 -23.96 14.60 -4.44
CA ASP A 211 -24.45 15.33 -5.61
C ASP A 211 -25.78 14.79 -6.17
N GLU A 212 -26.13 13.54 -5.84
CA GLU A 212 -27.38 12.88 -6.22
C GLU A 212 -28.46 12.91 -5.12
N GLY A 213 -28.18 13.60 -4.00
CA GLY A 213 -29.11 13.74 -2.87
C GLY A 213 -28.99 12.65 -1.81
N GLY A 214 -27.94 11.81 -1.86
CA GLY A 214 -27.74 10.72 -0.90
C GLY A 214 -28.61 9.48 -1.18
N GLY A 215 -28.21 8.33 -0.63
CA GLY A 215 -28.86 7.05 -0.86
C GLY A 215 -29.62 6.53 0.37
N PRO A 216 -30.55 5.58 0.19
CA PRO A 216 -31.31 4.99 1.31
C PRO A 216 -30.44 4.29 2.36
N ASN A 217 -29.23 3.85 1.99
CA ASN A 217 -28.30 3.16 2.89
C ASN A 217 -27.07 4.02 3.27
N GLY A 218 -27.10 5.32 2.95
CA GLY A 218 -26.04 6.27 3.26
C GLY A 218 -25.63 7.14 2.08
N THR A 219 -24.77 8.12 2.36
CA THR A 219 -24.33 9.14 1.40
C THR A 219 -22.83 9.00 1.13
N LEU A 220 -22.45 9.00 -0.15
CA LEU A 220 -21.05 8.92 -0.58
C LEU A 220 -20.47 10.32 -0.82
N LEU A 221 -19.45 10.67 -0.04
CA LEU A 221 -18.64 11.87 -0.19
C LEU A 221 -17.41 11.56 -1.03
N ILE A 222 -17.24 12.34 -2.10
CA ILE A 222 -16.16 12.16 -3.05
C ILE A 222 -15.36 13.46 -3.12
N THR A 223 -14.09 13.39 -2.75
CA THR A 223 -13.15 14.50 -2.88
C THR A 223 -12.02 14.11 -3.81
N ARG A 224 -11.33 15.08 -4.42
CA ARG A 224 -10.24 14.84 -5.37
C ARG A 224 -9.08 15.78 -5.08
N ASP A 225 -7.86 15.34 -5.32
CA ASP A 225 -6.71 16.24 -5.36
C ASP A 225 -6.80 17.15 -6.60
N ASP A 226 -6.21 18.34 -6.51
CA ASP A 226 -6.06 19.26 -7.63
C ASP A 226 -5.15 18.69 -8.73
N ASP A 227 -5.06 19.38 -9.88
CA ASP A 227 -4.20 18.96 -11.00
C ASP A 227 -2.70 18.91 -10.65
N ARG A 228 -2.29 19.48 -9.51
CA ARG A 228 -0.92 19.49 -8.97
C ARG A 228 -0.73 18.49 -7.81
N GLY A 229 -1.75 17.72 -7.43
CA GLY A 229 -1.72 16.77 -6.31
C GLY A 229 -1.85 17.41 -4.93
N GLY A 230 -2.35 18.65 -4.86
CA GLY A 230 -2.63 19.40 -3.65
C GLY A 230 -4.07 19.21 -3.17
N ILE A 231 -4.25 19.32 -1.85
CA ILE A 231 -5.54 19.30 -1.19
C ILE A 231 -5.75 20.60 -0.43
N HIS A 232 -6.91 21.24 -0.62
CA HIS A 232 -7.26 22.49 0.06
C HIS A 232 -8.12 22.20 1.29
N ALA A 233 -7.53 22.39 2.49
CA ALA A 233 -8.23 22.20 3.76
C ALA A 233 -9.49 23.09 3.90
N ASP A 234 -9.49 24.27 3.30
CA ASP A 234 -10.61 25.21 3.34
C ASP A 234 -11.83 24.67 2.58
N GLU A 235 -11.62 24.00 1.44
CA GLU A 235 -12.69 23.38 0.65
C GLU A 235 -13.34 22.22 1.41
N ILE A 236 -12.52 21.44 2.12
CA ILE A 236 -12.99 20.33 2.96
C ILE A 236 -13.82 20.85 4.13
N ASN A 237 -13.35 21.91 4.79
CA ASN A 237 -14.08 22.56 5.86
C ASN A 237 -15.44 23.07 5.38
N ALA A 238 -15.46 23.80 4.27
CA ALA A 238 -16.68 24.32 3.67
C ALA A 238 -17.66 23.20 3.26
N LEU A 239 -17.14 22.10 2.72
CA LEU A 239 -17.95 20.93 2.38
C LEU A 239 -18.62 20.33 3.62
N LEU A 240 -17.87 20.17 4.71
CA LEU A 240 -18.42 19.64 5.96
C LEU A 240 -19.39 20.61 6.63
N ASP A 241 -19.12 21.92 6.57
CA ASP A 241 -20.02 22.96 7.09
C ASP A 241 -21.35 23.01 6.33
N ASN A 242 -21.33 22.81 5.01
CA ASN A 242 -22.56 22.73 4.22
C ASN A 242 -23.36 21.44 4.46
N LEU A 243 -22.72 20.41 5.01
CA LEU A 243 -23.29 19.08 5.15
C LEU A 243 -23.88 18.85 6.55
N LEU A 244 -23.29 19.45 7.57
CA LEU A 244 -23.69 19.35 8.98
C LEU A 244 -24.25 20.67 9.55
N GLY A 245 -24.46 21.68 8.70
CA GLY A 245 -24.89 23.03 9.07
C GLY A 245 -26.32 23.38 8.67
#